data_AF-A0A2N2TII4-F1
#
_entry.id   AF-A0A2N2TII4-F1
#
_cell.length_a   1.000
_cell.length_b   1.000
_cell.length_c   1.000
_cell.angle_alpha   90.00
_cell.angle_beta   90.00
_cell.angle_gamma   90.00
#
_symmetry.space_group_name_H-M   'P 1'
#
loop_
_entity.id
_entity.type
_entity.pdbx_description
1 polymer ?
#
loop_
_entity_poly.entity_id
_entity_poly.type
_entity_poly.pdbx_seq_one_letter_code
_entity_poly.pdbx_strand_id
1 'polypeptide(L)'
;MKRLMISLFCLLAQPVWAENAAPASSPAPATLTAEERQQLLERAESLKAESSRLLDAAEKKHKEAEPACWKKTFVSACMNDARKEYIDSRAMARRMNVEAKRIERQVRQSDRASKRAQKAEEAQKKRTEAEQKIAREKNRATEQQQKREEDAAAREKKAQQSSARARVLEQERQEKLEARRKKEEKAEEKAREREKKDRKRAEEQARQLENARQQGR
;
A
#
# COMPACT_ATOMS: atom_id res chain seq x y z
N MET A 1 -75.60 -21.48 7.02
CA MET A 1 -74.55 -22.35 7.59
C MET A 1 -73.59 -22.77 6.47
N LYS A 2 -72.89 -21.91 5.72
CA LYS A 2 -71.76 -21.00 6.00
C LYS A 2 -70.68 -21.54 6.95
N ARG A 3 -69.58 -21.97 6.30
CA ARG A 3 -68.17 -21.95 6.72
C ARG A 3 -67.75 -23.03 7.72
N LEU A 4 -67.26 -24.16 7.21
CA LEU A 4 -66.28 -25.03 7.89
C LEU A 4 -65.79 -26.15 6.96
N MET A 5 -65.38 -25.83 5.72
CA MET A 5 -64.72 -26.80 4.82
C MET A 5 -63.72 -26.10 3.87
N ILE A 6 -62.91 -25.18 4.39
CA ILE A 6 -61.76 -24.60 3.65
C ILE A 6 -60.63 -24.35 4.65
N SER A 7 -60.14 -25.40 5.30
CA SER A 7 -59.05 -25.26 6.30
C SER A 7 -58.12 -26.47 6.40
N LEU A 8 -58.05 -27.33 5.37
CA LEU A 8 -57.16 -28.51 5.42
C LEU A 8 -56.57 -28.86 4.04
N PHE A 9 -56.12 -27.86 3.29
CA PHE A 9 -55.39 -28.06 2.04
C PHE A 9 -54.32 -26.99 1.79
N CYS A 10 -53.66 -26.51 2.86
CA CYS A 10 -52.59 -25.50 2.78
C CYS A 10 -51.33 -25.87 3.59
N LEU A 11 -50.98 -27.16 3.70
CA LEU A 11 -49.77 -27.59 4.42
C LEU A 11 -48.90 -28.63 3.68
N LEU A 12 -49.09 -28.83 2.37
CA LEU A 12 -48.27 -29.73 1.53
C LEU A 12 -47.93 -29.12 0.16
N ALA A 13 -47.49 -27.86 0.15
CA ALA A 13 -46.88 -27.24 -1.03
C ALA A 13 -45.60 -26.53 -0.62
N GLN A 14 -44.56 -27.31 -0.32
CA GLN A 14 -43.20 -26.77 -0.29
C GLN A 14 -42.66 -26.71 -1.73
N PRO A 15 -42.26 -25.53 -2.23
CA PRO A 15 -41.50 -25.46 -3.46
C PRO A 15 -40.10 -26.02 -3.21
N VAL A 16 -39.87 -27.25 -3.65
CA VAL A 16 -38.52 -27.78 -3.94
C VAL A 16 -37.99 -27.04 -5.17
N TRP A 17 -37.60 -25.79 -5.00
CA TRP A 17 -36.86 -25.04 -6.01
C TRP A 17 -35.75 -24.25 -5.32
N ALA A 18 -34.52 -24.66 -5.65
CA ALA A 18 -33.29 -23.88 -5.56
C ALA A 18 -32.59 -23.74 -4.19
N GLU A 19 -32.29 -24.86 -3.54
CA GLU A 19 -31.08 -24.97 -2.71
C GLU A 19 -30.07 -25.90 -3.39
N ASN A 20 -29.67 -25.51 -4.59
CA ASN A 20 -28.47 -26.02 -5.25
C ASN A 20 -27.77 -24.83 -5.88
N ALA A 21 -27.39 -23.87 -5.02
CA ALA A 21 -26.26 -23.00 -5.30
C ALA A 21 -25.00 -23.86 -5.14
N ALA A 22 -24.81 -24.80 -6.07
CA ALA A 22 -23.47 -25.15 -6.48
C ALA A 22 -22.77 -23.81 -6.78
N PRO A 23 -21.52 -23.59 -6.32
CA PRO A 23 -20.73 -22.54 -6.93
C PRO A 23 -20.64 -22.93 -8.40
N ALA A 24 -21.50 -22.33 -9.23
CA ALA A 24 -21.17 -22.09 -10.60
C ALA A 24 -19.88 -21.29 -10.51
N SER A 25 -18.76 -22.00 -10.52
CA SER A 25 -17.57 -21.56 -11.21
C SER A 25 -18.08 -21.07 -12.55
N SER A 26 -18.48 -19.81 -12.60
CA SER A 26 -18.47 -19.04 -13.83
C SER A 26 -17.09 -19.37 -14.38
N PRO A 27 -16.99 -20.08 -15.52
CA PRO A 27 -15.69 -20.28 -16.11
C PRO A 27 -15.14 -18.87 -16.23
N ALA A 28 -14.03 -18.62 -15.51
CA ALA A 28 -13.30 -17.37 -15.65
C ALA A 28 -13.25 -17.12 -17.16
N PRO A 29 -13.71 -15.95 -17.65
CA PRO A 29 -14.03 -15.75 -19.05
C PRO A 29 -12.85 -16.25 -19.86
N ALA A 30 -13.03 -17.38 -20.55
CA ALA A 30 -11.94 -18.05 -21.23
C ALA A 30 -11.30 -17.00 -22.12
N THR A 31 -10.06 -16.64 -21.78
CA THR A 31 -9.30 -15.67 -22.55
C THR A 31 -9.02 -16.35 -23.87
N LEU A 32 -9.68 -15.89 -24.93
CA LEU A 32 -9.47 -16.44 -26.26
C LEU A 32 -7.99 -16.30 -26.61
N THR A 33 -7.38 -17.35 -27.16
CA THR A 33 -6.03 -17.21 -27.70
C THR A 33 -6.05 -16.28 -28.92
N ALA A 34 -4.87 -15.82 -29.35
CA ALA A 34 -4.77 -14.95 -30.52
C ALA A 34 -5.29 -15.65 -31.78
N GLU A 35 -5.01 -16.96 -31.90
CA GLU A 35 -5.43 -17.82 -33.01
C GLU A 35 -6.94 -18.04 -33.00
N GLU A 36 -7.53 -18.41 -31.86
CA GLU A 36 -8.99 -18.58 -31.72
C GLU A 36 -9.73 -17.28 -32.03
N ARG A 37 -9.17 -16.15 -31.58
CA ARG A 37 -9.71 -14.82 -31.86
C ARG A 37 -9.71 -14.53 -33.36
N GLN A 38 -8.61 -14.81 -34.06
CA GLN A 38 -8.52 -14.62 -35.50
C GLN A 38 -9.52 -15.51 -36.24
N GLN A 39 -9.59 -16.80 -35.91
CA GLN A 39 -10.54 -17.74 -36.52
C GLN A 39 -11.99 -17.31 -36.34
N LEU A 40 -12.36 -16.80 -35.16
CA LEU A 40 -13.71 -16.28 -34.91
C LEU A 40 -14.01 -15.03 -35.75
N LEU A 41 -13.04 -14.13 -35.89
CA LEU A 41 -13.20 -12.93 -36.72
C LEU A 41 -13.31 -13.29 -38.21
N GLU A 42 -12.47 -14.19 -38.71
CA GLU A 42 -12.53 -14.70 -40.08
C GLU A 42 -13.89 -15.37 -40.37
N ARG A 43 -14.39 -16.19 -39.44
CA ARG A 43 -15.74 -16.78 -39.56
C ARG A 43 -16.84 -15.71 -39.56
N ALA A 44 -16.71 -14.66 -38.76
CA ALA A 44 -17.68 -13.57 -38.77
C ALA A 44 -17.66 -12.79 -40.09
N GLU A 45 -16.48 -12.60 -40.68
CA GLU A 45 -16.30 -11.98 -41.99
C GLU A 45 -16.87 -12.84 -43.11
N SER A 46 -16.60 -14.15 -43.10
CA SER A 46 -17.16 -15.08 -44.10
C SER A 46 -18.69 -15.09 -44.06
N LEU A 47 -19.29 -15.16 -42.87
CA LEU A 47 -20.75 -15.10 -42.69
C LEU A 47 -21.35 -13.79 -43.20
N LYS A 48 -20.64 -12.66 -43.05
CA LYS A 48 -21.09 -11.37 -43.59
C LYS A 48 -21.02 -11.35 -45.12
N ALA A 49 -19.94 -11.87 -45.69
CA ALA A 49 -19.77 -11.95 -47.14
C ALA A 49 -20.82 -12.89 -47.78
N GLU A 50 -21.08 -14.04 -47.16
CA GLU A 50 -22.14 -14.96 -47.60
C GLU A 50 -23.53 -14.32 -47.47
N SER A 51 -23.80 -13.63 -46.36
CA SER A 51 -25.03 -12.88 -46.15
C SER A 51 -25.24 -11.81 -47.23
N SER A 52 -24.21 -11.05 -47.61
CA SER A 52 -24.33 -10.03 -48.66
C SER A 52 -24.60 -10.66 -50.01
N ARG A 53 -23.85 -11.71 -50.38
CA ARG A 53 -24.05 -12.44 -51.63
C ARG A 53 -25.46 -13.00 -51.75
N LEU A 54 -26.02 -13.52 -50.65
CA LEU A 54 -27.38 -14.06 -50.63
C LEU A 54 -28.43 -12.95 -50.79
N LEU A 55 -28.21 -11.77 -50.20
CA LEU A 55 -29.09 -10.62 -50.40
C LEU A 55 -29.09 -10.16 -51.85
N ASP A 56 -27.90 -10.01 -52.45
CA ASP A 56 -27.74 -9.56 -53.83
C ASP A 56 -28.37 -10.57 -54.81
N ALA A 57 -28.15 -11.87 -54.57
CA ALA A 57 -28.75 -12.94 -55.36
C ALA A 57 -30.28 -12.97 -55.22
N ALA A 58 -30.82 -12.81 -54.01
CA ALA A 58 -32.26 -12.76 -53.78
C ALA A 58 -32.90 -11.55 -54.46
N GLU A 59 -32.27 -10.38 -54.39
CA GLU A 59 -32.75 -9.17 -55.05
C GLU A 59 -32.74 -9.32 -56.58
N LYS A 60 -31.66 -9.85 -57.15
CA LYS A 60 -31.56 -10.12 -58.59
C LYS A 60 -32.65 -11.10 -59.05
N LYS A 61 -32.80 -12.23 -58.36
CA LYS A 61 -33.85 -13.23 -58.66
C LYS A 61 -35.26 -12.63 -58.62
N HIS A 62 -35.56 -11.83 -57.59
CA HIS A 62 -36.88 -11.21 -57.45
C HIS A 62 -37.15 -10.21 -58.59
N LYS A 63 -36.16 -9.38 -58.95
CA LYS A 63 -36.27 -8.44 -60.09
C LYS A 63 -36.46 -9.16 -61.42
N GLU A 64 -35.80 -10.29 -61.63
CA GLU A 64 -35.94 -11.11 -62.85
C GLU A 64 -37.28 -11.87 -62.89
N ALA A 65 -37.80 -12.29 -61.73
CA ALA A 65 -39.09 -12.97 -61.62
C ALA A 65 -40.28 -12.07 -61.98
N GLU A 66 -40.17 -10.77 -61.76
CA GLU A 66 -41.24 -9.80 -62.03
C GLU A 66 -41.72 -9.81 -63.49
N PRO A 67 -40.89 -9.50 -64.51
CA PRO A 67 -41.31 -9.57 -65.90
C PRO A 67 -41.59 -11.01 -66.39
N ALA A 68 -41.00 -12.02 -65.74
CA ALA A 68 -41.23 -13.42 -66.10
C ALA A 68 -42.63 -13.90 -65.68
N CYS A 69 -43.14 -13.48 -64.53
CA CYS A 69 -44.46 -13.87 -64.05
C CYS A 69 -45.61 -13.22 -64.85
N TRP A 70 -45.41 -12.01 -65.39
CA TRP A 70 -46.41 -11.37 -66.26
C TRP A 70 -46.70 -12.14 -67.55
N LYS A 71 -45.80 -13.04 -67.96
CA LYS A 71 -45.97 -13.91 -69.14
C LYS A 71 -46.73 -15.20 -68.83
N LYS A 72 -47.09 -15.46 -67.57
CA LYS A 72 -47.79 -16.69 -67.14
C LYS A 72 -49.28 -16.45 -66.99
N THR A 73 -50.07 -17.52 -67.11
CA THR A 73 -51.54 -17.48 -66.94
C THR A 73 -51.96 -17.15 -65.51
N PHE A 74 -51.19 -17.61 -64.52
CA PHE A 74 -51.44 -17.35 -63.09
C PHE A 74 -50.43 -16.36 -62.50
N VAL A 75 -50.50 -15.11 -62.95
CA VAL A 75 -49.57 -14.02 -62.55
C VAL A 75 -49.54 -13.85 -61.02
N SER A 76 -50.70 -13.85 -60.37
CA SER A 76 -50.82 -13.62 -58.92
C SER A 76 -50.12 -14.71 -58.09
N ALA A 77 -50.29 -15.98 -58.46
CA ALA A 77 -49.62 -17.09 -57.81
C ALA A 77 -48.10 -16.99 -57.99
N CYS A 78 -47.64 -16.73 -59.22
CA CYS A 78 -46.22 -16.58 -59.53
C CYS A 78 -45.55 -15.43 -58.74
N MET A 79 -46.21 -14.26 -58.67
CA MET A 79 -45.76 -13.12 -57.88
C MET A 79 -45.67 -13.45 -56.39
N ASN A 80 -46.67 -14.15 -55.85
CA ASN A 80 -46.68 -14.55 -54.45
C ASN A 80 -45.55 -15.52 -54.12
N ASP A 81 -45.26 -16.48 -54.99
CA ASP A 81 -44.17 -17.44 -54.78
C ASP A 81 -42.80 -16.77 -54.89
N ALA A 82 -42.60 -15.89 -55.88
CA ALA A 82 -41.37 -15.11 -56.01
C ALA A 82 -41.14 -14.21 -54.78
N ARG A 83 -42.21 -13.59 -54.25
CA ARG A 83 -42.15 -12.79 -53.03
C ARG A 83 -41.80 -13.63 -51.80
N LYS A 84 -42.37 -14.83 -51.67
CA LYS A 84 -42.03 -15.77 -50.58
C LYS A 84 -40.55 -16.16 -50.63
N GLU A 85 -40.05 -16.62 -51.78
CA GLU A 85 -38.64 -16.99 -51.94
C GLU A 85 -37.71 -15.81 -51.60
N TYR A 86 -38.07 -14.59 -52.00
CA TYR A 86 -37.33 -13.39 -51.66
C TYR A 86 -37.31 -13.11 -50.15
N ILE A 87 -38.46 -13.19 -49.48
CA ILE A 87 -38.56 -13.00 -48.03
C ILE A 87 -37.73 -14.05 -47.29
N ASP A 88 -37.85 -15.31 -47.68
CA ASP A 88 -37.13 -16.43 -47.06
C ASP A 88 -35.62 -16.29 -47.24
N SER A 89 -35.16 -15.94 -48.44
CA SER A 89 -33.74 -15.68 -48.73
C SER A 89 -33.20 -14.52 -47.90
N ARG A 90 -33.96 -13.42 -47.77
CA ARG A 90 -33.58 -12.29 -46.90
C ARG A 90 -33.59 -12.67 -45.43
N ALA A 91 -34.50 -13.53 -44.99
CA ALA A 91 -34.54 -14.01 -43.62
C ALA A 91 -33.30 -14.87 -43.31
N MET A 92 -32.89 -15.75 -44.22
CA MET A 92 -31.65 -16.52 -44.10
C MET A 92 -30.41 -15.61 -44.01
N ALA A 93 -30.29 -14.64 -44.92
CA ALA A 93 -29.18 -13.68 -44.89
C ALA A 93 -29.13 -12.87 -43.58
N ARG A 94 -30.29 -12.47 -43.04
CA ARG A 94 -30.37 -11.80 -41.74
C ARG A 94 -29.89 -12.69 -40.60
N ARG A 95 -30.23 -13.99 -40.60
CA ARG A 95 -29.75 -14.96 -39.59
C ARG A 95 -28.22 -15.05 -39.60
N MET A 96 -27.62 -15.17 -40.78
CA MET A 96 -26.15 -15.17 -40.95
C MET A 96 -25.51 -13.88 -40.41
N ASN A 97 -26.12 -12.71 -40.69
CA ASN A 97 -25.61 -11.43 -40.19
C ASN A 97 -25.71 -11.32 -38.65
N VAL A 98 -26.79 -11.82 -38.06
CA VAL A 98 -26.96 -11.89 -36.61
C VAL A 98 -25.92 -12.81 -35.98
N GLU A 99 -25.65 -13.96 -36.59
CA GLU A 99 -24.60 -14.88 -36.12
C GLU A 99 -23.22 -14.23 -36.18
N ALA A 100 -22.87 -13.58 -37.29
CA ALA A 100 -21.61 -12.85 -37.41
C ALA A 100 -21.48 -11.77 -36.32
N LYS A 101 -22.53 -10.97 -36.11
CA LYS A 101 -22.54 -9.94 -35.04
C LYS A 101 -22.44 -10.55 -33.64
N ARG A 102 -22.99 -11.75 -33.42
CA ARG A 102 -22.86 -12.47 -32.14
C ARG A 102 -21.41 -12.86 -31.90
N ILE A 103 -20.73 -13.40 -32.91
CA ILE A 103 -19.31 -13.78 -32.83
C ILE A 103 -18.44 -12.55 -32.51
N GLU A 104 -18.64 -11.43 -33.21
CA GLU A 104 -17.90 -10.21 -32.91
C GLU A 104 -18.15 -9.67 -31.50
N ARG A 105 -19.39 -9.78 -30.99
CA ARG A 105 -19.70 -9.39 -29.61
C ARG A 105 -18.98 -10.29 -28.62
N GLN A 106 -18.93 -11.60 -28.86
CA GLN A 106 -18.21 -12.56 -28.04
C GLN A 106 -16.72 -12.21 -27.97
N VAL A 107 -16.08 -11.98 -29.13
CA VAL A 107 -14.67 -11.55 -29.19
C VAL A 107 -14.45 -10.26 -28.40
N ARG A 108 -15.28 -9.23 -28.62
CA ARG A 108 -15.19 -7.95 -27.88
C ARG A 108 -15.40 -8.12 -26.37
N GLN A 109 -16.27 -9.04 -25.95
CA GLN A 109 -16.51 -9.31 -24.53
C GLN A 109 -15.28 -9.98 -23.90
N SER A 110 -14.68 -10.95 -24.58
CA SER A 110 -13.42 -11.58 -24.12
C SER A 110 -12.28 -10.56 -24.03
N ASP A 111 -12.11 -9.71 -25.05
CA ASP A 111 -11.10 -8.64 -25.04
C ASP A 111 -11.29 -7.67 -23.85
N ARG A 112 -12.55 -7.31 -23.55
CA ARG A 112 -12.87 -6.45 -22.39
C ARG A 112 -12.59 -7.16 -21.06
N ALA A 113 -12.91 -8.45 -20.97
CA ALA A 113 -12.64 -9.24 -19.78
C ALA A 113 -11.12 -9.35 -19.52
N SER A 114 -10.34 -9.67 -20.55
CA SER A 114 -8.87 -9.73 -20.48
C SER A 114 -8.28 -8.38 -20.04
N LYS A 115 -8.70 -7.26 -20.65
CA LYS A 115 -8.26 -5.92 -20.22
C LYS A 115 -8.63 -5.57 -18.79
N ARG A 116 -9.80 -6.03 -18.29
CA ARG A 116 -10.21 -5.82 -16.90
C ARG A 116 -9.34 -6.64 -15.94
N ALA A 117 -9.03 -7.88 -16.28
CA ALA A 117 -8.13 -8.72 -15.50
C ALA A 117 -6.73 -8.10 -15.41
N GLN A 118 -6.15 -7.68 -16.54
CA GLN A 118 -4.86 -6.98 -16.57
C GLN A 118 -4.85 -5.72 -15.70
N LYS A 119 -5.90 -4.90 -15.78
CA LYS A 119 -6.03 -3.70 -14.93
C LYS A 119 -6.16 -4.04 -13.45
N ALA A 120 -6.85 -5.11 -13.10
CA ALA A 120 -6.99 -5.55 -11.72
C ALA A 120 -5.64 -6.01 -11.15
N GLU A 121 -4.88 -6.81 -11.92
CA GLU A 121 -3.53 -7.23 -11.55
C GLU A 121 -2.57 -6.04 -11.42
N GLU A 122 -2.60 -5.11 -12.37
CA GLU A 122 -1.77 -3.91 -12.32
C GLU A 122 -2.13 -3.02 -11.12
N ALA A 123 -3.43 -2.85 -10.84
CA ALA A 123 -3.89 -2.12 -9.67
C ALA A 123 -3.42 -2.78 -8.36
N GLN A 124 -3.43 -4.12 -8.30
CA GLN A 124 -2.91 -4.85 -7.14
C GLN A 124 -1.40 -4.67 -6.99
N LYS A 125 -0.63 -4.78 -8.07
CA LYS A 125 0.83 -4.50 -8.06
C LYS A 125 1.13 -3.08 -7.59
N LYS A 126 0.39 -2.08 -8.08
CA LYS A 126 0.53 -0.69 -7.64
C LYS A 126 0.22 -0.50 -6.17
N ARG A 127 -0.81 -1.18 -5.64
CA ARG A 127 -1.16 -1.13 -4.21
C ARG A 127 -0.06 -1.76 -3.35
N THR A 128 0.43 -2.95 -3.72
CA THR A 128 1.50 -3.62 -2.97
C THR A 128 2.81 -2.83 -3.02
N GLU A 129 3.16 -2.23 -4.16
CA GLU A 129 4.31 -1.33 -4.28
C GLU A 129 4.16 -0.07 -3.41
N ALA A 130 2.97 0.53 -3.37
CA ALA A 130 2.70 1.68 -2.52
C ALA A 130 2.82 1.33 -1.03
N GLU A 131 2.25 0.20 -0.62
CA GLU A 131 2.38 -0.32 0.76
C GLU A 131 3.83 -0.60 1.14
N GLN A 132 4.60 -1.22 0.23
CA GLN A 132 6.04 -1.45 0.45
C GLN A 132 6.82 -0.14 0.57
N LYS A 133 6.50 0.89 -0.24
CA LYS A 133 7.12 2.22 -0.12
C LYS A 133 6.83 2.85 1.22
N ILE A 134 5.56 2.86 1.64
CA ILE A 134 5.14 3.39 2.94
C ILE A 134 5.85 2.65 4.08
N ALA A 135 5.93 1.31 4.02
CA ALA A 135 6.63 0.51 5.01
C ALA A 135 8.13 0.84 5.08
N ARG A 136 8.79 0.99 3.92
CA ARG A 136 10.22 1.39 3.86
C ARG A 136 10.45 2.78 4.44
N GLU A 137 9.57 3.73 4.17
CA GLU A 137 9.66 5.08 4.72
C GLU A 137 9.45 5.10 6.23
N LYS A 138 8.47 4.34 6.74
CA LYS A 138 8.27 4.15 8.18
C LYS A 138 9.50 3.55 8.85
N ASN A 139 10.08 2.50 8.27
CA ASN A 139 11.28 1.87 8.81
C ASN A 139 12.48 2.83 8.83
N ARG A 140 12.67 3.62 7.77
CA ARG A 140 13.70 4.66 7.74
C ARG A 140 13.47 5.72 8.81
N ALA A 141 12.22 6.16 9.00
CA ALA A 141 11.89 7.12 10.04
C ALA A 141 12.16 6.56 11.45
N THR A 142 11.82 5.28 11.71
CA THR A 142 12.10 4.62 12.98
C THR A 142 13.60 4.42 13.21
N GLU A 143 14.37 4.02 12.19
CA GLU A 143 15.83 3.90 12.31
C GLU A 143 16.49 5.24 12.59
N GLN A 144 16.03 6.32 11.94
CA GLN A 144 16.52 7.67 12.22
C GLN A 144 16.15 8.13 13.63
N GLN A 145 14.95 7.80 14.10
CA GLN A 145 14.51 8.10 15.47
C GLN A 145 15.41 7.39 16.48
N GLN A 146 15.65 6.08 16.31
CA GLN A 146 16.52 5.28 17.18
C GLN A 146 17.94 5.84 17.23
N LYS A 147 18.52 6.19 16.08
CA LYS A 147 19.86 6.82 16.03
C LYS A 147 19.90 8.15 16.80
N ARG A 148 18.86 8.98 16.69
CA ARG A 148 18.78 10.24 17.45
C ARG A 148 18.69 9.99 18.95
N GLU A 149 17.94 8.98 19.37
CA GLU A 149 17.82 8.59 20.78
C GLU A 149 19.14 8.03 21.32
N GLU A 150 19.84 7.19 20.56
CA GLU A 150 21.16 6.67 20.90
C GLU A 150 22.19 7.81 21.04
N ASP A 151 22.22 8.74 20.08
CA ASP A 151 23.11 9.90 20.10
C ASP A 151 22.82 10.82 21.29
N ALA A 152 21.53 11.04 21.61
CA ALA A 152 21.13 11.83 22.77
C ALA A 152 21.56 11.16 24.08
N ALA A 153 21.32 9.86 24.23
CA ALA A 153 21.76 9.08 25.39
C ALA A 153 23.29 9.06 25.52
N ALA A 154 24.03 8.99 24.41
CA ALA A 154 25.49 9.05 24.41
C ALA A 154 26.01 10.43 24.85
N ARG A 155 25.37 11.51 24.39
CA ARG A 155 25.68 12.89 24.82
C ARG A 155 25.40 13.08 26.30
N GLU A 156 24.27 12.58 26.80
CA GLU A 156 23.92 12.66 28.21
C GLU A 156 24.93 11.92 29.09
N LYS A 157 25.31 10.68 28.72
CA LYS A 157 26.35 9.93 29.44
C LYS A 157 27.68 10.67 29.46
N LYS A 158 28.10 11.25 28.34
CA LYS A 158 29.34 12.06 28.27
C LYS A 158 29.24 13.31 29.16
N ALA A 159 28.09 13.99 29.16
CA ALA A 159 27.85 15.14 30.02
C ALA A 159 27.93 14.76 31.50
N GLN A 160 27.25 13.69 31.92
CA GLN A 160 27.31 13.17 33.30
C GLN A 160 28.74 12.81 33.70
N GLN A 161 29.48 12.08 32.85
CA GLN A 161 30.89 11.74 33.11
C GLN A 161 31.77 12.99 33.23
N SER A 162 31.57 13.98 32.36
CA SER A 162 32.33 15.24 32.41
C SER A 162 32.03 16.03 33.69
N SER A 163 30.76 16.11 34.11
CA SER A 163 30.38 16.76 35.36
C SER A 163 30.92 16.03 36.59
N ALA A 164 30.93 14.70 36.57
CA ALA A 164 31.49 13.91 37.66
C ALA A 164 32.99 14.15 37.79
N ARG A 165 33.73 14.17 36.66
CA ARG A 165 35.16 14.50 36.62
C ARG A 165 35.42 15.93 37.11
N ALA A 166 34.59 16.90 36.70
CA ALA A 166 34.72 18.28 37.15
C ALA A 166 34.55 18.41 38.67
N ARG A 167 33.54 17.72 39.25
CA ARG A 167 33.32 17.69 40.70
C ARG A 167 34.50 17.09 41.47
N VAL A 168 35.06 15.98 40.99
CA VAL A 168 36.24 15.36 41.61
C VAL A 168 37.44 16.30 41.56
N LEU A 169 37.71 16.92 40.40
CA LEU A 169 38.80 17.90 40.26
C LEU A 169 38.61 19.12 41.15
N GLU A 170 37.37 19.58 41.36
CA GLU A 170 37.06 20.69 42.25
C GLU A 170 37.30 20.32 43.71
N GLN A 171 36.88 19.12 44.14
CA GLN A 171 37.16 18.58 45.47
C GLN A 171 38.67 18.48 45.73
N GLU A 172 39.45 17.91 44.79
CA GLU A 172 40.91 17.84 44.92
C GLU A 172 41.57 19.23 45.03
N ARG A 173 41.05 20.23 44.31
CA ARG A 173 41.53 21.61 44.42
C ARG A 173 41.22 22.19 45.80
N GLN A 174 40.01 22.00 46.31
CA GLN A 174 39.62 22.46 47.64
C GLN A 174 40.50 21.81 48.72
N GLU A 175 40.71 20.50 48.68
CA GLU A 175 41.59 19.79 49.61
C GLU A 175 43.03 20.30 49.56
N LYS A 176 43.59 20.57 48.37
CA LYS A 176 44.93 21.16 48.22
C LYS A 176 45.00 22.56 48.82
N LEU A 177 43.97 23.39 48.63
CA LEU A 177 43.92 24.73 49.20
C LEU A 177 43.81 24.67 50.73
N GLU A 178 42.96 23.80 51.28
CA GLU A 178 42.87 23.59 52.73
C GLU A 178 44.17 23.07 53.32
N ALA A 179 44.84 22.12 52.66
CA ALA A 179 46.13 21.61 53.09
C ALA A 179 47.22 22.70 53.09
N ARG A 180 47.20 23.62 52.11
CA ARG A 180 48.08 24.80 52.10
C ARG A 180 47.77 25.75 53.26
N ARG A 181 46.50 26.10 53.47
CA ARG A 181 46.08 26.95 54.60
C ARG A 181 46.48 26.37 55.95
N LYS A 182 46.28 25.06 56.17
CA LYS A 182 46.72 24.38 57.40
C LYS A 182 48.24 24.39 57.58
N LYS A 183 49.02 24.33 56.49
CA LYS A 183 50.49 24.43 56.55
C LYS A 183 50.94 25.85 56.88
N GLU A 184 50.32 26.86 56.28
CA GLU A 184 50.57 28.28 56.56
C GLU A 184 50.23 28.61 58.01
N GLU A 185 49.05 28.20 58.50
CA GLU A 185 48.64 28.39 59.89
C GLU A 185 49.63 27.74 60.89
N LYS A 186 50.08 26.51 60.63
CA LYS A 186 51.11 25.85 61.43
C LYS A 186 52.47 26.56 61.36
N ALA A 187 52.81 27.15 60.22
CA ALA A 187 54.05 27.91 60.06
C ALA A 187 53.98 29.24 60.84
N GLU A 188 52.84 29.93 60.79
CA GLU A 188 52.57 31.13 61.58
C GLU A 188 52.58 30.84 63.08
N GLU A 189 51.95 29.75 63.52
CA GLU A 189 51.95 29.34 64.93
C GLU A 189 53.39 29.07 65.41
N LYS A 190 54.17 28.32 64.63
CA LYS A 190 55.59 28.09 64.93
C LYS A 190 56.41 29.37 64.94
N ALA A 191 56.13 30.32 64.03
CA ALA A 191 56.80 31.61 64.01
C ALA A 191 56.48 32.43 65.27
N ARG A 192 55.20 32.49 65.69
CA ARG A 192 54.77 33.11 66.94
C ARG A 192 55.39 32.44 68.17
N GLU A 193 55.53 31.12 68.17
CA GLU A 193 56.20 30.39 69.25
C GLU A 193 57.69 30.72 69.34
N ARG A 194 58.38 30.80 68.19
CA ARG A 194 59.79 31.23 68.11
C ARG A 194 59.96 32.66 68.59
N GLU A 195 59.13 33.59 68.12
CA GLU A 195 59.14 34.99 68.56
C GLU A 195 58.94 35.11 70.09
N LYS A 196 57.99 34.35 70.66
CA LYS A 196 57.80 34.28 72.11
C LYS A 196 59.03 33.74 72.84
N LYS A 197 59.69 32.71 72.29
CA LYS A 197 60.92 32.14 72.89
C LYS A 197 62.09 33.12 72.79
N ASP A 198 62.26 33.78 71.66
CA ASP A 198 63.31 34.77 71.45
C ASP A 198 63.09 36.00 72.33
N ARG A 199 61.85 36.46 72.50
CA ARG A 199 61.49 37.51 73.47
C ARG A 199 61.83 37.11 74.90
N LYS A 200 61.49 35.88 75.31
CA LYS A 200 61.87 35.37 76.65
C LYS A 200 63.38 35.31 76.85
N ARG A 201 64.14 34.85 75.85
CA ARG A 201 65.61 34.83 75.89
C ARG A 201 66.20 36.23 75.98
N ALA A 202 65.66 37.19 75.23
CA ALA A 202 66.07 38.59 75.31
C ALA A 202 65.75 39.21 76.68
N GLU A 203 64.58 38.90 77.25
CA GLU A 203 64.22 39.30 78.62
C GLU A 203 65.15 38.66 79.67
N GLU A 204 65.51 37.38 79.53
CA GLU A 204 66.47 36.70 80.42
C GLU A 204 67.89 37.28 80.31
N GLN A 205 68.37 37.55 79.09
CA GLN A 205 69.66 38.21 78.87
C GLN A 205 69.67 39.64 79.43
N ALA A 206 68.58 40.39 79.29
CA ALA A 206 68.43 41.71 79.90
C ALA A 206 68.50 41.63 81.44
N ARG A 207 67.81 40.64 82.05
CA ARG A 207 67.89 40.39 83.51
C ARG A 207 69.29 39.97 83.96
N GLN A 208 70.01 39.17 83.18
CA GLN A 208 71.39 38.80 83.49
C GLN A 208 72.36 39.98 83.40
N LEU A 209 72.22 40.85 82.39
CA LEU A 209 72.99 42.09 82.29
C LEU A 209 72.67 43.07 83.42
N GLU A 210 71.42 43.13 83.87
CA GLU A 210 70.99 43.94 85.02
C GLU A 210 71.59 43.40 86.34
N ASN A 211 71.56 42.08 86.54
CA ASN A 211 72.19 41.43 87.69
C ASN A 211 73.73 41.57 87.69
N ALA A 212 74.38 41.47 86.53
CA ALA A 212 75.83 41.69 86.40
C ALA A 212 76.21 43.15 86.68
N ARG A 213 75.34 44.11 86.33
CA ARG A 213 75.50 45.53 86.73
C ARG A 213 75.32 45.77 88.23
N GLN A 214 74.55 44.93 88.92
CA GLN A 214 74.37 45.00 90.37
C GLN A 214 75.50 44.32 91.16
N GLN A 215 76.16 43.30 90.62
CA GLN A 215 77.29 42.60 91.27
C GLN A 215 78.68 43.25 91.01
N GLY A 216 78.74 44.31 90.20
CA GLY A 216 79.95 45.10 89.94
C GLY A 216 80.05 46.39 90.74
N ARG A 217 79.32 46.51 91.87
CA ARG A 217 79.39 47.64 92.82
C ARG A 217 79.76 47.14 94.21
#